data_AF-T1GDY5-F1
#
_entry.id   AF-T1GDY5-F1
#
_cell.length_a   1.000
_cell.length_b   1.000
_cell.length_c   1.000
_cell.angle_alpha   90.00
_cell.angle_beta   90.00
_cell.angle_gamma   90.00
#
_symmetry.space_group_name_H-M   'P 1'
#
loop_
_entity.id
_entity.type
_entity.pdbx_description
1 polymer ?
#
loop_
_entity_poly.entity_id
_entity_poly.type
_entity_poly.pdbx_seq_one_letter_code
_entity_poly.pdbx_strand_id
1 'polypeptide(L)' 'MDLKEVFVLSTKPRQNSFRMREIGVTCSGQKGADDSKTLAQARFSIGDFLDISITPPNRLPPQRRGPRPY' A
#
# COMPACT_ATOMS: atom_id res chain seq x y z
N MET A 1 9.02 0.24 -16.49
CA MET A 1 8.81 -1.12 -15.95
C MET A 1 9.00 -0.97 -14.45
N ASP A 2 7.96 -0.47 -13.79
CA ASP A 2 8.15 0.22 -12.52
C ASP A 2 7.45 -0.56 -11.41
N LEU A 3 8.20 -0.90 -10.37
CA LEU A 3 7.71 -1.57 -9.16
C LEU A 3 6.84 -0.58 -8.39
N LYS A 4 5.59 -0.97 -8.08
CA LYS A 4 4.69 -0.14 -7.25
C LYS A 4 4.73 -0.59 -5.81
N GLU A 5 4.96 0.34 -4.89
CA GLU A 5 4.93 0.09 -3.46
C GLU A 5 3.74 0.84 -2.86
N VAL A 6 2.80 0.14 -2.24
CA VAL A 6 1.67 0.76 -1.52
C VAL A 6 1.95 0.66 -0.02
N PHE A 7 1.86 1.80 0.66
CA PHE A 7 2.14 1.93 2.09
C PHE A 7 0.82 2.03 2.87
N VAL A 8 0.68 1.20 3.90
CA VAL A 8 -0.48 1.22 4.79
C VAL A 8 -0.01 1.27 6.24
N LEU A 9 -0.53 2.20 7.04
CA LEU A 9 -0.31 2.23 8.49
C LEU A 9 -1.31 1.35 9.21
N SER A 10 -0.80 0.50 10.06
CA SER A 10 -1.56 -0.22 11.07
C SER A 10 -1.40 0.51 12.40
N THR A 11 -2.44 1.24 12.80
CA THR A 11 -2.49 1.92 14.10
C THR A 11 -3.20 1.03 15.11
N LYS A 12 -2.76 1.00 16.37
CA LYS A 12 -3.52 0.38 17.47
C LYS A 12 -4.44 1.44 18.08
N PRO A 13 -5.76 1.43 17.86
CA PRO A 13 -6.66 2.16 18.73
C PRO A 13 -6.58 1.52 20.12
N ARG A 14 -6.93 2.28 21.14
CA ARG A 14 -6.98 1.85 22.55
C ARG A 14 -7.85 0.61 22.82
N GLN A 15 -8.55 0.08 21.81
CA GLN A 15 -9.37 -1.13 21.84
C GLN A 15 -8.78 -2.18 20.89
N ASN A 16 -7.99 -3.11 21.45
CA ASN A 16 -7.60 -4.46 20.99
C ASN A 16 -7.67 -4.85 19.49
N SER A 17 -7.55 -3.91 18.57
CA SER A 17 -7.71 -4.09 17.12
C SER A 17 -6.65 -3.26 16.42
N PHE A 18 -6.32 -3.66 15.19
CA PHE A 18 -5.44 -2.90 14.33
C PHE A 18 -6.29 -2.20 13.28
N ARG A 19 -6.13 -0.89 13.12
CA ARG A 19 -6.81 -0.12 12.07
C ARG A 19 -5.81 0.24 10.98
N MET A 20 -6.07 -0.28 9.79
CA MET A 20 -5.32 0.02 8.58
C MET A 20 -5.73 1.38 8.01
N ARG A 21 -4.75 2.15 7.53
CA ARG A 21 -4.93 3.43 6.82
C ARG A 21 -3.92 3.53 5.70
N GLU A 22 -4.39 3.69 4.47
CA GLU A 22 -3.51 3.94 3.32
C GLU A 22 -2.77 5.28 3.47
N ILE A 23 -1.46 5.27 3.23
CA ILE A 23 -0.61 6.48 3.25
C ILE A 23 -0.42 7.00 1.83
N GLY A 24 -0.10 6.12 0.89
CA GLY A 24 0.26 6.51 -0.47
C GLY A 24 0.93 5.39 -1.25
N VAL A 25 1.41 5.75 -2.44
CA VAL A 25 2.06 4.83 -3.36
C VAL A 25 3.32 5.43 -3.98
N THR A 26 4.38 4.64 -4.12
CA THR A 26 5.58 5.03 -4.89
C THR A 26 5.79 4.08 -6.05
N CYS A 27 6.53 4.54 -7.06
CA CYS A 27 6.92 3.74 -8.21
C CYS A 27 8.43 3.85 -8.43
N SER A 28 9.14 2.74 -8.44
CA SER A 28 10.59 2.76 -8.69
C SER A 28 10.89 3.36 -10.06
N GLY A 29 11.84 4.31 -10.12
CA GLY A 29 12.24 4.97 -11.36
C GLY A 29 11.26 6.05 -11.86
N GLN A 30 10.17 6.33 -11.14
CA GLN A 30 9.19 7.33 -11.53
C GLN A 30 8.86 8.27 -10.37
N LYS A 31 9.03 9.59 -10.58
CA LYS A 31 8.63 10.59 -9.60
C LYS A 31 7.10 10.59 -9.41
N GLY A 32 6.65 10.29 -8.21
CA GLY A 32 5.25 10.29 -7.79
C GLY A 32 4.88 11.52 -6.95
N ALA A 33 3.57 11.73 -6.77
CA ALA A 33 3.05 12.78 -5.88
C ALA A 33 3.29 12.47 -4.38
N ASP A 34 3.48 11.19 -4.06
CA ASP A 34 3.61 10.70 -2.69
C ASP A 34 5.07 10.51 -2.25
N ASP A 35 6.05 10.70 -3.13
CA ASP A 35 7.47 10.47 -2.85
C ASP A 35 8.02 11.39 -1.76
N SER A 36 7.42 12.57 -1.59
CA SER A 36 7.79 13.53 -0.55
C SER A 36 6.97 13.37 0.73
N LYS A 37 6.09 12.36 0.84
CA LYS A 37 5.30 12.13 2.06
C LYS A 37 6.21 11.74 3.21
N THR A 38 5.96 12.33 4.38
CA THR A 38 6.72 12.03 5.60
C THR A 38 5.86 11.29 6.63
N LEU A 39 6.52 10.61 7.57
CA LEU A 39 5.85 9.94 8.70
C LEU A 39 5.03 10.93 9.56
N ALA A 40 5.51 12.17 9.68
CA ALA A 40 4.79 13.23 10.40
C ALA A 40 3.46 13.60 9.70
N GLN A 41 3.47 13.73 8.37
CA GLN A 41 2.25 13.96 7.58
C GLN A 41 1.27 12.78 7.67
N ALA A 42 1.78 11.56 7.80
CA ALA A 42 0.98 10.35 7.99
C ALA A 42 0.45 10.17 9.43
N ARG A 43 0.84 11.05 10.36
CA ARG A 43 0.54 10.97 11.80
C ARG A 43 1.02 9.66 12.43
N PHE A 44 2.16 9.15 11.95
CA PHE A 44 2.81 7.96 12.48
C PHE A 44 3.39 8.23 13.87
N SER A 45 3.17 7.30 14.80
CA SER A 45 3.70 7.36 16.16
C SER A 45 4.46 6.08 16.49
N ILE A 46 5.38 6.15 17.45
CA ILE A 46 6.11 4.97 17.93
C ILE A 46 5.09 3.95 18.47
N GLY A 47 5.17 2.72 17.99
CA GLY A 47 4.21 1.65 18.29
C GLY A 47 3.17 1.39 17.19
N ASP A 48 3.11 2.26 16.17
CA ASP A 48 2.42 1.96 14.91
C ASP A 48 3.29 1.04 14.05
N PHE A 49 2.64 0.27 13.17
CA PHE A 49 3.31 -0.56 12.17
C PHE A 49 3.04 -0.02 10.77
N LEU A 50 3.99 -0.26 9.86
CA LEU A 50 3.89 0.10 8.45
C LEU A 50 3.94 -1.19 7.62
N ASP A 51 2.92 -1.38 6.80
CA ASP A 51 2.78 -2.48 5.86
C ASP A 51 3.09 -1.97 4.45
N ILE A 52 3.91 -2.72 3.70
CA ILE A 52 4.37 -2.36 2.36
C ILE A 52 4.03 -3.51 1.43
N SER A 53 3.12 -3.25 0.50
CA SER A 53 2.85 -4.20 -0.58
C SER A 53 3.64 -3.80 -1.82
N ILE A 54 4.58 -4.66 -2.21
CA ILE A 54 5.41 -4.49 -3.41
C ILE A 54 4.77 -5.28 -4.54
N THR A 55 4.41 -4.59 -5.62
CA THR A 55 3.81 -5.21 -6.80
C THR A 55 4.77 -5.08 -8.00
N PRO A 56 5.11 -6.21 -8.67
CA PRO A 56 5.92 -6.17 -9.88
C PRO A 56 5.23 -5.38 -11.00
N PRO A 57 6.02 -4.80 -11.92
CA PRO A 57 5.48 -4.21 -13.13
C PRO A 57 4.71 -5.25 -13.95
N ASN A 58 3.69 -4.80 -14.69
CA ASN A 58 2.82 -5.64 -15.54
C ASN A 58 1.93 -6.64 -14.78
N ARG A 59 1.32 -6.25 -13.65
CA ARG A 59 0.12 -6.96 -13.19
C ARG A 59 -0.94 -6.88 -14.30
N LEU A 60 -1.08 -7.96 -15.06
CA LEU A 60 -2.24 -8.15 -15.93
C LEU A 60 -3.47 -8.04 -15.02
N PRO A 61 -4.52 -7.28 -15.43
CA PRO A 61 -5.78 -7.33 -14.71
C PRO A 61 -6.17 -8.81 -14.57
N PRO A 62 -6.72 -9.25 -13.42
CA PRO A 62 -7.11 -10.64 -13.25
C PRO A 62 -7.95 -11.00 -14.47
N GLN A 63 -7.41 -11.89 -15.32
CA GLN A 63 -8.15 -12.44 -16.44
C GLN A 63 -9.42 -12.97 -15.80
N ARG A 64 -10.54 -12.29 -16.06
CA ARG A 64 -11.84 -12.76 -15.60
C ARG A 64 -11.93 -14.15 -16.19
N ARG A 65 -11.69 -15.17 -15.37
CA ARG A 65 -11.86 -16.56 -15.77
C ARG A 65 -13.31 -16.60 -16.20
N GLY A 66 -13.54 -16.63 -17.51
CA GLY A 66 -14.87 -16.75 -18.06
C GLY A 66 -15.53 -17.97 -17.40
N PRO A 67 -16.87 -17.98 -17.28
CA PRO A 67 -17.57 -19.11 -16.70
C PRO A 67 -17.06 -20.40 -17.34
N ARG A 68 -16.52 -21.31 -16.53
CA ARG A 68 -16.08 -22.61 -17.00
C ARG A 68 -17.33 -23.35 -17.50
N PRO A 69 -17.38 -23.81 -18.77
CA PRO A 69 -18.45 -24.66 -19.23
C PRO A 69 -18.46 -25.97 -18.43
N TYR A 70 -19.66 -26.45 -18.10
CA TYR A 70 -19.89 -27.75 -17.44
C TYR A 70 -19.65 -28.90 -18.41
#